data_AF-A0A3B0VLY4-F1
#
_entry.id   AF-A0A3B0VLY4-F1
#
_cell.length_a   1.000
_cell.length_b   1.000
_cell.length_c   1.000
_cell.angle_alpha   90.00
_cell.angle_beta   90.00
_cell.angle_gamma   90.00
#
_symmetry.space_group_name_H-M   'P 1'
#
loop_
_entity.id
_entity.type
_entity.pdbx_description
1 polymer ?
#
loop_
_entity_poly.entity_id
_entity_poly.type
_entity_poly.pdbx_seq_one_letter_code
_entity_poly.pdbx_strand_id
1 'polypeptide(L)' 'MPAKKYIVKLSKAERQELRALVKTGKAAAYKRQRAQILLKADIG' A
#
# COMPACT_ATOMS: atom_id res chain seq x y z
N MET A 1 -9.24 24.19 3.77
CA MET A 1 -7.79 23.92 3.64
C MET A 1 -7.61 22.71 2.73
N PRO A 2 -6.77 22.74 1.69
CA PRO A 2 -6.54 21.57 0.85
C PRO A 2 -5.89 20.44 1.67
N ALA A 3 -6.44 19.23 1.61
CA ALA A 3 -5.86 18.07 2.28
C ALA A 3 -4.50 17.71 1.66
N LYS A 4 -3.50 17.43 2.51
CA LYS A 4 -2.15 17.02 2.06
C LYS A 4 -2.26 15.72 1.25
N LYS A 5 -1.88 15.76 -0.03
CA LYS A 5 -1.71 14.56 -0.87
C LYS A 5 -0.34 13.96 -0.62
N TYR A 6 -0.30 12.73 -0.10
CA TYR A 6 0.93 11.98 0.06
C TYR A 6 1.12 11.08 -1.16
N ILE A 7 2.26 11.28 -1.82
CA ILE A 7 2.71 10.47 -2.95
C ILE A 7 3.86 9.63 -2.42
N VAL A 8 3.82 8.32 -2.66
CA VAL A 8 4.90 7.40 -2.28
C VAL A 8 5.48 6.77 -3.53
N LYS A 9 6.79 6.51 -3.52
CA LYS A 9 7.47 5.80 -4.58
C LYS A 9 7.91 4.46 -4.01
N LEU A 10 7.15 3.41 -4.31
CA LEU A 10 7.48 2.07 -3.86
C LEU A 10 8.46 1.43 -4.83
N SER A 11 9.43 0.70 -4.30
CA SER A 11 10.25 -0.20 -5.11
C SER A 11 9.42 -1.39 -5.61
N LYS A 12 9.89 -2.06 -6.66
CA LYS A 12 9.22 -3.27 -7.18
C LYS A 12 9.08 -4.37 -6.12
N ALA A 13 10.08 -4.54 -5.26
CA ALA A 13 10.07 -5.51 -4.19
C ALA A 13 8.96 -5.19 -3.16
N GLU A 14 8.91 -3.96 -2.65
CA GLU A 14 7.90 -3.53 -1.69
C GLU A 14 6.48 -3.61 -2.28
N ARG A 15 6.29 -3.22 -3.54
CA ARG A 15 5.00 -3.36 -4.24
C ARG A 15 4.56 -4.82 -4.28
N GLN A 16 5.48 -5.74 -4.53
CA GLN A 16 5.19 -7.17 -4.64
C GLN A 16 4.88 -7.78 -3.28
N GLU A 17 5.61 -7.39 -2.22
CA GLU A 17 5.32 -7.76 -0.84
C GLU A 17 3.96 -7.24 -0.37
N LEU A 18 3.64 -5.97 -0.62
CA LEU A 18 2.35 -5.39 -0.25
C LEU A 18 1.20 -6.07 -1.02
N ARG A 19 1.39 -6.39 -2.30
CA ARG A 19 0.40 -7.16 -3.09
C ARG A 19 0.22 -8.57 -2.56
N ALA A 20 1.30 -9.25 -2.19
CA ALA A 20 1.23 -10.55 -1.54
C ALA A 20 0.45 -10.43 -0.23
N LEU A 21 0.79 -9.46 0.63
CA LEU A 21 0.16 -9.22 1.92
C LEU A 21 -1.35 -8.94 1.83
N VAL A 22 -1.80 -8.24 0.79
CA VAL A 22 -3.23 -8.04 0.51
C VAL A 22 -3.89 -9.33 0.01
N LYS A 23 -3.22 -10.12 -0.84
CA LYS A 23 -3.77 -11.33 -1.48
C LYS A 23 -3.79 -12.56 -0.57
N THR A 24 -2.82 -12.73 0.33
CA THR A 24 -2.72 -13.91 1.20
C THR A 24 -3.85 -13.97 2.23
N GLY A 25 -4.51 -12.84 2.56
CA GLY A 25 -5.65 -12.80 3.48
C GLY A 25 -5.34 -13.12 4.95
N LYS A 26 -4.15 -13.65 5.27
CA LYS A 26 -3.70 -14.01 6.62
C LYS A 26 -3.21 -12.84 7.48
N ALA A 27 -3.02 -11.65 6.90
CA ALA A 27 -2.61 -10.46 7.65
C ALA A 27 -3.79 -9.82 8.40
N ALA A 28 -3.56 -9.09 9.49
CA ALA A 28 -4.63 -8.34 10.17
C ALA A 28 -5.31 -7.32 9.23
N ALA A 29 -6.61 -7.07 9.41
CA ALA A 29 -7.39 -6.18 8.56
C ALA A 29 -6.77 -4.77 8.42
N TYR A 30 -6.27 -4.19 9.52
CA TYR A 30 -5.61 -2.88 9.51
C TYR A 30 -4.32 -2.86 8.66
N LYS A 31 -3.56 -3.96 8.64
CA LYS A 31 -2.34 -4.07 7.82
C LYS A 31 -2.68 -4.15 6.34
N ARG A 32 -3.74 -4.90 5.98
CA ARG A 32 -4.23 -4.96 4.59
C ARG A 32 -4.72 -3.60 4.11
N GLN A 33 -5.46 -2.89 4.95
CA GLN A 33 -5.97 -1.55 4.62
C GLN A 33 -4.83 -0.55 4.42
N ARG A 34 -3.82 -0.54 5.30
CA ARG A 34 -2.60 0.27 5.10
C ARG A 34 -1.86 -0.10 3.82
N ALA A 35 -1.71 -1.40 3.52
CA ALA A 35 -1.07 -1.86 2.29
C ALA A 35 -1.82 -1.41 1.03
N GLN A 36 -3.15 -1.44 1.03
CA GLN A 36 -3.97 -0.93 -0.07
C GLN A 36 -3.84 0.59 -0.23
N ILE A 37 -3.77 1.35 0.87
CA ILE A 37 -3.56 2.81 0.82
C ILE A 37 -2.20 3.12 0.20
N LEU A 38 -1.14 2.44 0.64
CA LEU A 38 0.21 2.61 0.09
C LEU A 38 0.28 2.26 -1.40
N LEU A 39 -0.35 1.14 -1.81
CA LEU A 39 -0.43 0.74 -3.22
C LEU A 39 -1.24 1.72 -4.08
N LYS A 40 -2.23 2.42 -3.53
CA LYS A 40 -3.01 3.45 -4.24
C LYS A 40 -2.28 4.80 -4.32
N ALA A 41 -1.44 5.10 -3.33
CA ALA A 41 -0.64 6.32 -3.27
C ALA A 41 0.69 6.20 -4.06
N ASP A 42 0.96 5.01 -4.58
CA ASP A 42 2.13 4.69 -5.38
C ASP A 42 2.04 5.32 -6.78
N ILE A 43 3.08 6.03 -7.20
CA ILE A 43 3.11 6.70 -8.51
C ILE A 43 3.80 5.90 -9.62
N GLY A 44 4.50 4.80 -9.31
CA GLY A 44 5.15 3.98 -10.37
C GLY A 44 6.53 3.48 -10.04
#